data_AF-A0A2N3E3N7-F1
#
_entry.id   AF-A0A2N3E3N7-F1
#
_cell.length_a   1.000
_cell.length_b   1.000
_cell.length_c   1.000
_cell.angle_alpha   90.00
_cell.angle_beta   90.00
_cell.angle_gamma   90.00
#
_symmetry.space_group_name_H-M   'P 1'
#
loop_
_entity.id
_entity.type
_entity.pdbx_description
1 polymer ?
#
loop_
_entity_poly.entity_id
_entity_poly.type
_entity_poly.pdbx_seq_one_letter_code
_entity_poly.pdbx_strand_id
1 'polypeptide(L)'
;TERIARVITATESQIGHHYNYDLRTDERQSLRETIRGMVRKLTLRQAYQGLFEWMGEPELFKPAGGKLEYADVFPLIHLKMRLEGISNPRNRVKHLLIDEMQDYTPVQYAVLGRLFACRKTVLGDAAQSVNPYTSSTAEQIRQSLQSAMSVKLTKSYRSSWEIMQFALAISPNPELEAMKRHGEPPRVVECKRPAHMTEHIRGEIEAFNHADHHSLAIIAKTQKQAARLHKSLVDAGAEARLLDAGSVGFSSGVIVCTAHLAKGLEFDRVIVADVSAGNYRTEMDRNLLYVACTRAMHRLTLYSVGDPSAFLPASDQG
;
A
#
# COMPACT_ATOMS: atom_id res chain seq x y z
N THR A 1 -4.50 -38.98 1.82
CA THR A 1 -3.56 -39.54 0.81
C THR A 1 -3.77 -38.91 -0.55
N GLU A 2 -5.00 -38.83 -1.05
CA GLU A 2 -5.31 -38.22 -2.36
C GLU A 2 -4.98 -36.72 -2.45
N ARG A 3 -5.28 -35.94 -1.40
CA ARG A 3 -4.95 -34.49 -1.36
C ARG A 3 -3.45 -34.22 -1.46
N ILE A 4 -2.63 -35.03 -0.79
CA ILE A 4 -1.17 -34.91 -0.82
C ILE A 4 -0.65 -35.17 -2.24
N ALA A 5 -1.19 -36.17 -2.94
CA ALA A 5 -0.85 -36.43 -4.33
C ALA A 5 -1.20 -35.23 -5.23
N ARG A 6 -2.38 -34.62 -5.04
CA ARG A 6 -2.77 -33.39 -5.76
C ARG A 6 -1.85 -32.20 -5.46
N VAL A 7 -1.40 -32.04 -4.20
CA VAL A 7 -0.42 -31.02 -3.83
C VAL A 7 0.89 -31.25 -4.57
N ILE A 8 1.41 -32.47 -4.55
CA ILE A 8 2.64 -32.85 -5.28
C ILE A 8 2.54 -32.48 -6.76
N THR A 9 1.50 -32.96 -7.46
CA THR A 9 1.33 -32.70 -8.90
C THR A 9 1.20 -31.21 -9.19
N ALA A 10 0.46 -30.48 -8.36
CA ALA A 10 0.30 -29.04 -8.54
C ALA A 10 1.59 -28.26 -8.24
N THR A 11 2.43 -28.72 -7.31
CA THR A 11 3.75 -28.13 -7.05
C THR A 11 4.70 -28.39 -8.20
N GLU A 12 4.73 -29.62 -8.75
CA GLU A 12 5.53 -29.96 -9.93
C GLU A 12 5.18 -29.06 -11.12
N SER A 13 3.88 -28.91 -11.43
CA SER A 13 3.41 -28.01 -12.49
C SER A 13 3.77 -26.55 -12.24
N GLN A 14 3.65 -26.07 -11.00
CA GLN A 14 3.95 -24.68 -10.65
C GLN A 14 5.44 -24.34 -10.76
N ILE A 15 6.33 -25.27 -10.41
CA ILE A 15 7.79 -25.12 -10.63
C ILE A 15 8.08 -25.01 -12.13
N GLY A 16 7.47 -25.89 -12.94
CA GLY A 16 7.57 -25.84 -14.40
C GLY A 16 7.15 -24.49 -14.97
N HIS A 17 6.01 -23.96 -14.55
CA HIS A 17 5.51 -22.68 -15.04
C HIS A 17 6.32 -21.48 -14.55
N HIS A 18 6.74 -21.45 -13.28
CA HIS A 18 7.36 -20.27 -12.68
C HIS A 18 8.85 -20.15 -13.04
N TYR A 19 9.57 -21.27 -13.07
CA TYR A 19 11.00 -21.29 -13.36
C TYR A 19 11.31 -21.71 -14.81
N ASN A 20 10.28 -21.97 -15.62
CA ASN A 20 10.43 -22.55 -16.96
C ASN A 20 11.34 -23.79 -16.96
N TYR A 21 11.21 -24.61 -15.91
CA TYR A 21 12.13 -25.70 -15.59
C TYR A 21 11.38 -27.01 -15.38
N ASP A 22 11.68 -28.03 -16.20
CA ASP A 22 11.12 -29.37 -15.97
C ASP A 22 12.01 -30.17 -15.01
N LEU A 23 11.43 -30.55 -13.87
CA LEU A 23 12.13 -31.28 -12.81
C LEU A 23 12.61 -32.64 -13.32
N ARG A 24 13.86 -32.98 -12.97
CA ARG A 24 14.42 -34.31 -13.22
C ARG A 24 13.75 -35.36 -12.33
N THR A 25 13.89 -36.63 -12.69
CA THR A 25 13.23 -37.75 -12.00
C THR A 25 13.63 -37.85 -10.52
N ASP A 26 14.91 -37.65 -10.22
CA ASP A 26 15.47 -37.60 -8.87
C ASP A 26 14.92 -36.41 -8.05
N GLU A 27 14.81 -35.23 -8.66
CA GLU A 27 14.24 -34.04 -8.02
C GLU A 27 12.74 -34.20 -7.73
N ARG A 28 11.97 -34.78 -8.66
CA ARG A 28 10.56 -35.12 -8.43
C ARG A 28 10.41 -36.11 -7.28
N GLN A 29 11.30 -37.09 -7.18
CA GLN A 29 11.28 -38.06 -6.08
C GLN A 29 11.60 -37.40 -4.73
N SER A 30 12.65 -36.58 -4.68
CA SER A 30 13.02 -35.81 -3.48
C SER A 30 11.89 -34.88 -3.02
N LEU A 31 11.25 -34.16 -3.95
CA LEU A 31 10.09 -33.31 -3.68
C LEU A 31 8.94 -34.10 -3.04
N ARG A 32 8.63 -35.28 -3.59
CA ARG A 32 7.55 -36.16 -3.10
C ARG A 32 7.83 -36.68 -1.70
N GLU A 33 9.06 -37.11 -1.43
CA GLU A 33 9.49 -37.60 -0.12
C GLU A 33 9.43 -36.48 0.92
N THR A 34 9.91 -35.29 0.58
CA THR A 34 9.89 -34.10 1.43
C THR A 34 8.45 -33.71 1.81
N ILE A 35 7.55 -33.56 0.83
CA ILE A 35 6.14 -33.20 1.08
C ILE A 35 5.45 -34.25 1.95
N ARG A 36 5.69 -35.55 1.70
CA ARG A 36 5.11 -36.62 2.54
C ARG A 36 5.66 -36.62 3.96
N GLY A 37 6.95 -36.32 4.12
CA GLY A 37 7.61 -36.16 5.42
C GLY A 37 7.00 -35.03 6.25
N MET A 38 6.80 -33.87 5.61
CA MET A 38 6.17 -32.69 6.25
C MET A 38 4.77 -33.01 6.80
N VAL A 39 3.93 -33.71 6.03
CA VAL A 39 2.53 -33.96 6.42
C VAL A 39 2.38 -35.02 7.52
N ARG A 40 3.31 -35.98 7.62
CA ARG A 40 3.20 -37.11 8.56
C ARG A 40 3.64 -36.78 10.00
N LYS A 41 4.34 -35.66 10.22
CA LYS A 41 5.07 -35.45 11.48
C LYS A 41 4.94 -34.06 12.10
N LEU A 42 4.29 -33.10 11.44
CA LEU A 42 4.33 -31.70 11.86
C LEU A 42 2.92 -31.10 11.87
N THR A 43 2.61 -30.33 12.91
CA THR A 43 1.52 -29.35 12.86
C THR A 43 1.77 -28.36 11.72
N LEU A 44 0.72 -27.70 11.23
CA LEU A 44 0.84 -26.74 10.13
C LEU A 44 1.91 -25.66 10.39
N ARG A 45 1.99 -25.20 11.65
CA ARG A 45 2.99 -24.25 12.13
C ARG A 45 4.40 -24.83 12.04
N GLN A 46 4.61 -26.07 12.49
CA GLN A 46 5.91 -26.73 12.43
C GLN A 46 6.34 -27.01 10.98
N ALA A 47 5.40 -27.34 10.08
CA ALA A 47 5.70 -27.51 8.67
C ALA A 47 6.15 -26.18 8.03
N TYR A 48 5.54 -25.06 8.42
CA TYR A 48 5.94 -23.73 7.97
C TYR A 48 7.26 -23.27 8.58
N GLN A 49 7.51 -23.53 9.87
CA GLN A 49 8.81 -23.29 10.48
C GLN A 49 9.92 -24.10 9.80
N GLY A 50 9.67 -25.38 9.51
CA GLY A 50 10.62 -26.24 8.81
C GLY A 50 10.94 -25.77 7.39
N LEU A 51 10.06 -24.98 6.74
CA LEU A 51 10.37 -24.34 5.46
C LEU A 51 11.52 -23.33 5.61
N PHE A 52 11.49 -22.49 6.64
CA PHE A 52 12.54 -21.51 6.89
C PHE A 52 13.87 -22.18 7.27
N GLU A 53 13.81 -23.23 8.09
CA GLU A 53 14.98 -24.06 8.39
C GLU A 53 15.58 -24.69 7.12
N TRP A 54 14.73 -25.20 6.21
CA TRP A 54 15.16 -25.78 4.94
C TRP A 54 15.76 -24.74 3.98
N MET A 55 15.24 -23.51 3.98
CA MET A 55 15.80 -22.41 3.20
C MET A 55 17.12 -21.87 3.79
N GLY A 56 17.50 -22.30 4.99
CA GLY A 56 18.69 -21.80 5.69
C GLY A 56 18.50 -20.45 6.38
N GLU A 57 17.25 -19.99 6.52
CA GLU A 57 16.89 -18.67 7.06
C GLU A 57 15.89 -18.82 8.24
N PRO A 58 16.22 -19.59 9.30
CA PRO A 58 15.30 -19.88 10.41
C PRO A 58 14.91 -18.62 11.21
N GLU A 59 15.74 -17.58 11.17
CA GLU A 59 15.49 -16.30 11.82
C GLU A 59 14.38 -15.49 11.16
N LEU A 60 13.90 -15.84 9.97
CA LEU A 60 12.74 -15.16 9.39
C LEU A 60 11.42 -15.50 10.10
N PHE A 61 11.34 -16.65 10.79
CA PHE A 61 10.15 -17.04 11.55
C PHE A 61 10.28 -16.69 13.04
N LYS A 62 9.86 -15.47 13.42
CA LYS A 62 9.91 -14.97 14.81
C LYS A 62 8.51 -14.70 15.39
N PRO A 63 7.81 -15.72 15.90
CA PRO A 63 6.51 -15.51 16.52
C PRO A 63 6.63 -14.69 17.82
N ALA A 64 6.03 -13.49 17.86
CA ALA A 64 6.01 -12.65 19.05
C ALA A 64 4.92 -13.09 20.04
N GLY A 65 5.32 -13.50 21.25
CA GLY A 65 4.37 -13.83 22.34
C GLY A 65 3.40 -14.96 22.00
N GLY A 66 3.82 -15.93 21.17
CA GLY A 66 2.98 -17.04 20.71
C GLY A 66 1.99 -16.70 19.61
N LYS A 67 1.93 -15.44 19.17
CA LYS A 67 1.17 -14.99 18.00
C LYS A 67 2.04 -15.05 16.74
N LEU A 68 1.39 -15.22 15.60
CA LEU A 68 2.04 -15.13 14.29
C LEU A 68 2.23 -13.66 13.91
N GLU A 69 3.35 -13.35 13.27
CA GLU A 69 3.51 -12.06 12.61
C GLU A 69 2.53 -11.97 11.43
N TYR A 70 2.10 -10.76 11.08
CA TYR A 70 1.12 -10.57 10.00
C TYR A 70 1.61 -11.17 8.66
N ALA A 71 2.92 -11.06 8.41
CA ALA A 71 3.57 -11.62 7.23
C ALA A 71 3.43 -13.14 7.12
N ASP A 72 3.33 -13.86 8.24
CA ASP A 72 3.22 -15.33 8.29
C ASP A 72 1.78 -15.83 8.10
N VAL A 73 0.78 -14.98 8.36
CA VAL A 73 -0.63 -15.40 8.42
C VAL A 73 -1.11 -15.95 7.09
N PHE A 74 -0.93 -15.22 5.99
CA PHE A 74 -1.42 -15.63 4.67
C PHE A 74 -0.64 -16.82 4.07
N PRO A 75 0.69 -16.92 4.19
CA PRO A 75 1.42 -18.14 3.85
C PRO A 75 0.91 -19.37 4.58
N LEU A 76 0.64 -19.27 5.88
CA LEU A 76 0.07 -20.36 6.66
C LEU A 76 -1.34 -20.73 6.20
N ILE A 77 -2.21 -19.74 5.95
CA ILE A 77 -3.54 -19.99 5.37
C ILE A 77 -3.40 -20.71 4.03
N HIS A 78 -2.50 -20.26 3.16
CA HIS A 78 -2.26 -20.87 1.86
C HIS A 78 -1.80 -22.33 1.98
N LEU A 79 -0.87 -22.60 2.89
CA LEU A 79 -0.38 -23.96 3.19
C LEU A 79 -1.51 -24.85 3.71
N LYS A 80 -2.34 -24.34 4.62
CA LYS A 80 -3.52 -25.06 5.13
C LYS A 80 -4.48 -25.42 3.99
N MET A 81 -4.82 -24.46 3.14
CA MET A 81 -5.70 -24.68 1.99
C MET A 81 -5.13 -25.72 1.01
N ARG A 82 -3.81 -25.79 0.87
CA ARG A 82 -3.13 -26.81 0.05
C ARG A 82 -3.23 -28.20 0.66
N LEU A 83 -2.86 -28.33 1.94
CA LEU A 83 -2.74 -29.64 2.59
C LEU A 83 -4.10 -30.23 2.96
N GLU A 84 -4.97 -29.39 3.52
CA GLU A 84 -6.25 -29.80 4.10
C GLU A 84 -7.43 -29.49 3.18
N GLY A 85 -7.25 -28.68 2.13
CA GLY A 85 -8.36 -28.20 1.31
C GLY A 85 -9.10 -27.02 1.93
N ILE A 86 -10.24 -26.64 1.33
CA ILE A 86 -11.01 -25.45 1.71
C ILE A 86 -12.34 -25.89 2.31
N SER A 87 -12.55 -25.65 3.60
CA SER A 87 -13.78 -26.08 4.29
C SER A 87 -15.01 -25.25 3.93
N ASN A 88 -14.84 -23.97 3.60
CA ASN A 88 -15.94 -23.05 3.29
C ASN A 88 -15.60 -22.14 2.09
N PRO A 89 -15.59 -22.69 0.86
CA PRO A 89 -15.34 -21.91 -0.34
C PRO A 89 -16.50 -20.94 -0.61
N ARG A 90 -16.19 -19.74 -1.10
CA ARG A 90 -17.19 -18.68 -1.35
C ARG A 90 -17.82 -18.80 -2.74
N ASN A 91 -18.27 -20.00 -3.10
CA ASN A 91 -18.76 -20.33 -4.45
C ASN A 91 -20.05 -19.60 -4.87
N ARG A 92 -20.77 -18.99 -3.92
CA ARG A 92 -21.96 -18.18 -4.21
C ARG A 92 -21.62 -16.81 -4.79
N VAL A 93 -20.43 -16.30 -4.52
CA VAL A 93 -19.96 -15.02 -5.05
C VAL A 93 -19.70 -15.18 -6.55
N LYS A 94 -20.30 -14.30 -7.36
CA LYS A 94 -20.22 -14.37 -8.82
C LYS A 94 -19.12 -13.50 -9.42
N HIS A 95 -18.70 -12.47 -8.70
CA HIS A 95 -17.62 -11.58 -9.08
C HIS A 95 -16.97 -11.00 -7.83
N LEU A 96 -15.66 -10.82 -7.84
CA LEU A 96 -14.89 -10.22 -6.76
C LEU A 96 -14.17 -8.97 -7.27
N LEU A 97 -14.42 -7.83 -6.63
CA LEU A 97 -13.65 -6.61 -6.83
C LEU A 97 -12.54 -6.56 -5.78
N ILE A 98 -11.30 -6.38 -6.21
CA ILE A 98 -10.14 -6.17 -5.34
C ILE A 98 -9.60 -4.79 -5.70
N ASP A 99 -9.69 -3.85 -4.77
CA ASP A 99 -9.19 -2.50 -4.93
C ASP A 99 -7.80 -2.36 -4.27
N GLU A 100 -7.08 -1.30 -4.63
CA GLU A 100 -5.73 -1.00 -4.14
C GLU A 100 -4.76 -2.20 -4.29
N MET A 101 -4.62 -2.68 -5.52
CA MET A 101 -3.90 -3.91 -5.86
C MET A 101 -2.50 -4.03 -5.25
N GLN A 102 -1.85 -2.88 -5.07
CA GLN A 102 -0.50 -2.70 -4.55
C GLN A 102 -0.40 -2.87 -3.03
N ASP A 103 -1.50 -3.04 -2.29
CA ASP A 103 -1.46 -3.34 -0.85
C ASP A 103 -1.51 -4.85 -0.55
N TYR A 104 -1.71 -5.66 -1.58
CA TYR A 104 -1.77 -7.10 -1.45
C TYR A 104 -0.49 -7.74 -1.98
N THR A 105 0.00 -8.71 -1.23
CA THR A 105 1.12 -9.59 -1.59
C THR A 105 0.66 -10.71 -2.53
N PRO A 106 1.59 -11.34 -3.28
CA PRO A 106 1.24 -12.44 -4.19
C PRO A 106 0.56 -13.62 -3.46
N VAL A 107 1.00 -13.93 -2.23
CA VAL A 107 0.40 -15.01 -1.44
C VAL A 107 -1.05 -14.71 -1.04
N GLN A 108 -1.38 -13.45 -0.76
CA GLN A 108 -2.76 -13.04 -0.51
C GLN A 108 -3.64 -13.25 -1.75
N TYR A 109 -3.16 -12.87 -2.94
CA TYR A 109 -3.85 -13.18 -4.19
C TYR A 109 -4.03 -14.67 -4.42
N ALA A 110 -3.02 -15.48 -4.11
CA ALA A 110 -3.10 -16.93 -4.23
C ALA A 110 -4.14 -17.55 -3.26
N VAL A 111 -4.30 -16.98 -2.07
CA VAL A 111 -5.39 -17.32 -1.14
C VAL A 111 -6.75 -16.89 -1.69
N LEU A 112 -6.90 -15.64 -2.15
CA LEU A 112 -8.14 -15.12 -2.73
C LEU A 112 -8.57 -15.90 -3.97
N GLY A 113 -7.63 -16.25 -4.85
CA GLY A 113 -7.83 -17.07 -6.03
C GLY A 113 -8.45 -18.43 -5.71
N ARG A 114 -8.09 -19.01 -4.57
CA ARG A 114 -8.64 -20.28 -4.09
C ARG A 114 -9.96 -20.14 -3.33
N LEU A 115 -10.11 -19.10 -2.50
CA LEU A 115 -11.33 -18.89 -1.72
C LEU A 115 -12.52 -18.53 -2.62
N PHE A 116 -12.26 -17.78 -3.70
CA PHE A 116 -13.27 -17.30 -4.63
C PHE A 116 -12.98 -17.85 -6.04
N ALA A 117 -13.75 -18.85 -6.48
CA ALA A 117 -13.63 -19.43 -7.82
C ALA A 117 -14.18 -18.53 -8.94
N CYS A 118 -14.71 -17.36 -8.60
CA CYS A 118 -15.36 -16.45 -9.52
C CYS A 118 -14.37 -15.57 -10.31
N ARG A 119 -14.90 -14.84 -11.30
CA ARG A 119 -14.19 -13.77 -12.01
C ARG A 119 -13.79 -12.67 -11.02
N LYS A 120 -12.69 -11.99 -11.33
CA LYS A 120 -12.10 -10.96 -10.47
C LYS A 120 -11.77 -9.74 -11.31
N THR A 121 -12.04 -8.57 -10.75
CA THR A 121 -11.51 -7.30 -11.26
C THR A 121 -10.57 -6.77 -10.20
N VAL A 122 -9.31 -6.60 -10.58
CA VAL A 122 -8.27 -6.06 -9.69
C VAL A 122 -7.93 -4.67 -10.19
N LEU A 123 -8.05 -3.68 -9.30
CA LEU A 123 -7.82 -2.26 -9.56
C LEU A 123 -6.73 -1.75 -8.63
N GLY A 124 -5.93 -0.80 -9.10
CA GLY A 124 -4.96 -0.09 -8.26
C GLY A 124 -3.85 0.55 -9.08
N ASP A 125 -2.93 1.19 -8.37
CA ASP A 125 -1.80 1.92 -8.95
C ASP A 125 -0.51 1.51 -8.24
N ALA A 126 0.39 0.84 -8.97
CA ALA A 126 1.66 0.38 -8.41
C ALA A 126 2.55 1.54 -7.92
N ALA A 127 2.41 2.75 -8.49
CA ALA A 127 3.14 3.94 -8.05
C ALA A 127 2.62 4.49 -6.72
N GLN A 128 1.42 4.09 -6.29
CA GLN A 128 0.82 4.47 -5.00
C GLN A 128 1.04 3.42 -3.92
N SER A 129 2.13 2.64 -4.04
CA SER A 129 2.56 1.74 -2.98
C SER A 129 3.18 2.55 -1.83
N VAL A 130 2.59 2.42 -0.65
CA VAL A 130 3.08 3.06 0.56
C VAL A 130 4.10 2.18 1.29
N ASN A 131 4.05 0.86 1.02
CA ASN A 131 4.99 -0.11 1.57
C ASN A 131 5.59 -0.96 0.42
N PRO A 132 6.86 -0.71 0.03
CA PRO A 132 7.50 -1.43 -1.06
C PRO A 132 7.66 -2.93 -0.79
N TYR A 133 7.63 -3.37 0.47
CA TYR A 133 7.78 -4.79 0.84
C TYR A 133 6.50 -5.60 0.67
N THR A 134 5.33 -4.96 0.57
CA THR A 134 4.04 -5.65 0.44
C THR A 134 3.40 -5.48 -0.93
N SER A 135 3.98 -4.67 -1.81
CA SER A 135 3.39 -4.39 -3.11
C SER A 135 3.57 -5.49 -4.14
N SER A 136 2.46 -5.82 -4.80
CA SER A 136 2.47 -6.66 -6.00
C SER A 136 2.42 -5.80 -7.27
N THR A 137 3.26 -6.16 -8.23
CA THR A 137 3.15 -5.69 -9.61
C THR A 137 2.04 -6.44 -10.34
N ALA A 138 1.54 -5.86 -11.45
CA ALA A 138 0.58 -6.55 -12.31
C ALA A 138 1.08 -7.93 -12.76
N GLU A 139 2.39 -8.09 -12.99
CA GLU A 139 2.99 -9.37 -13.36
C GLU A 139 2.90 -10.41 -12.23
N GLN A 140 3.25 -10.03 -11.00
CA GLN A 140 3.13 -10.92 -9.84
C GLN A 140 1.67 -11.32 -9.57
N ILE A 141 0.73 -10.40 -9.83
CA ILE A 141 -0.71 -10.69 -9.75
C ILE A 141 -1.11 -11.71 -10.83
N ARG A 142 -0.64 -11.55 -12.08
CA ARG A 142 -0.88 -12.53 -13.16
C ARG A 142 -0.36 -13.92 -12.83
N GLN A 143 0.79 -14.00 -12.17
CA GLN A 143 1.36 -15.28 -11.72
C GLN A 143 0.49 -15.93 -10.63
N SER A 144 -0.14 -15.13 -9.78
CA SER A 144 -0.98 -15.61 -8.67
C SER A 144 -2.43 -15.90 -9.08
N LEU A 145 -2.96 -15.15 -10.04
CA LEU A 145 -4.31 -15.27 -10.61
C LEU A 145 -4.19 -15.66 -12.10
N GLN A 146 -4.30 -16.96 -12.37
CA GLN A 146 -4.19 -17.51 -13.73
C GLN A 146 -5.15 -16.82 -14.71
N SER A 147 -4.67 -16.63 -15.96
CA SER A 147 -5.43 -16.05 -17.07
C SER A 147 -5.90 -14.59 -16.87
N ALA A 148 -5.22 -13.83 -16.01
CA ALA A 148 -5.52 -12.40 -15.83
C ALA A 148 -5.03 -11.57 -17.05
N MET A 149 -5.92 -10.71 -17.56
CA MET A 149 -5.58 -9.67 -18.54
C MET A 149 -5.33 -8.35 -17.81
N SER A 150 -4.27 -7.63 -18.20
CA SER A 150 -3.95 -6.31 -17.65
C SER A 150 -4.28 -5.22 -18.65
N VAL A 151 -5.03 -4.21 -18.22
CA VAL A 151 -5.27 -2.97 -18.97
C VAL A 151 -4.76 -1.82 -18.11
N LYS A 152 -4.01 -0.89 -18.71
CA LYS A 152 -3.52 0.31 -18.03
C LYS A 152 -4.32 1.52 -18.49
N LEU A 153 -4.78 2.33 -17.55
CA LEU A 153 -5.36 3.64 -17.82
C LEU A 153 -4.27 4.69 -17.55
N THR A 154 -3.83 5.36 -18.60
CA THR A 154 -2.68 6.28 -18.53
C THR A 154 -3.09 7.73 -18.25
N LYS A 155 -4.36 8.08 -18.47
CA LYS A 155 -4.83 9.47 -18.36
C LYS A 155 -5.38 9.78 -16.98
N SER A 156 -4.79 10.76 -16.29
CA SER A 156 -5.26 11.23 -14.99
C SER A 156 -6.18 12.45 -15.13
N TYR A 157 -7.40 12.34 -14.58
CA TYR A 157 -8.41 13.41 -14.53
C TYR A 157 -8.64 13.95 -13.11
N ARG A 158 -7.95 13.37 -12.11
CA ARG A 158 -8.22 13.59 -10.68
C ARG A 158 -7.76 14.96 -10.20
N SER A 159 -6.48 15.26 -10.41
CA SER A 159 -5.82 16.47 -9.92
C SER A 159 -5.63 17.49 -11.05
N SER A 160 -5.33 18.74 -10.69
CA SER A 160 -4.87 19.72 -11.69
C SER A 160 -3.58 19.26 -12.35
N TRP A 161 -3.33 19.80 -13.55
CA TRP A 161 -2.11 19.55 -14.29
C TRP A 161 -0.87 19.92 -13.47
N GLU A 162 -0.88 21.06 -12.78
CA GLU A 162 0.23 21.54 -11.96
C GLU A 162 0.53 20.61 -10.78
N ILE A 163 -0.50 20.12 -10.08
CA ILE A 163 -0.35 19.16 -8.98
C ILE A 163 0.25 17.85 -9.50
N MET A 164 -0.24 17.35 -10.64
CA MET A 164 0.24 16.10 -11.21
C MET A 164 1.69 16.22 -11.68
N GLN A 165 2.06 17.31 -12.35
CA GLN A 165 3.44 17.57 -12.77
C GLN A 165 4.39 17.68 -11.57
N PHE A 166 3.97 18.34 -10.49
CA PHE A 166 4.73 18.41 -9.25
C PHE A 166 4.93 17.02 -8.62
N ALA A 167 3.87 16.21 -8.57
CA ALA A 167 3.96 14.84 -8.06
C ALA A 167 4.85 13.95 -8.94
N LEU A 168 4.78 14.07 -10.27
CA LEU A 168 5.64 13.34 -11.21
C LEU A 168 7.11 13.77 -11.12
N ALA A 169 7.41 15.00 -10.71
CA ALA A 169 8.77 15.42 -10.43
C ALA A 169 9.34 14.74 -9.16
N ILE A 170 8.48 14.45 -8.17
CA ILE A 170 8.87 13.71 -6.95
C ILE A 170 9.09 12.23 -7.27
N SER A 171 8.15 11.60 -7.97
CA SER A 171 8.18 10.19 -8.36
C SER A 171 7.79 10.04 -9.84
N PRO A 172 8.78 9.96 -10.75
CA PRO A 172 8.52 9.89 -12.19
C PRO A 172 7.74 8.64 -12.60
N ASN A 173 6.70 8.84 -13.41
CA ASN A 173 5.96 7.78 -14.07
C ASN A 173 5.76 8.13 -15.56
N PRO A 174 6.57 7.55 -16.48
CA PRO A 174 6.54 7.91 -17.89
C PRO A 174 5.26 7.48 -18.62
N GLU A 175 4.50 6.55 -18.05
CA GLU A 175 3.25 6.08 -18.64
C GLU A 175 2.05 6.96 -18.27
N LEU A 176 2.18 7.84 -17.28
CA LEU A 176 1.06 8.66 -16.80
C LEU A 176 0.98 9.99 -17.54
N GLU A 177 -0.14 10.22 -18.19
CA GLU A 177 -0.47 11.46 -18.90
C GLU A 177 -1.42 12.32 -18.05
N ALA A 178 -0.92 13.47 -17.57
CA ALA A 178 -1.75 14.46 -16.90
C ALA A 178 -2.65 15.17 -17.92
N MET A 179 -3.97 15.14 -17.71
CA MET A 179 -4.90 15.92 -18.52
C MET A 179 -4.74 17.41 -18.22
N LYS A 180 -4.82 18.25 -19.26
CA LYS A 180 -4.65 19.71 -19.18
C LYS A 180 -5.87 20.39 -18.54
N ARG A 181 -6.07 20.17 -17.25
CA ARG A 181 -6.96 20.96 -16.38
C ARG A 181 -6.09 21.82 -15.48
N HIS A 182 -5.93 23.08 -15.86
CA HIS A 182 -5.10 24.03 -15.11
C HIS A 182 -5.78 24.48 -13.82
N GLY A 183 -4.98 24.65 -12.77
CA GLY A 183 -5.38 25.16 -11.47
C GLY A 183 -4.26 25.95 -10.81
N GLU A 184 -4.33 26.11 -9.49
CA GLU A 184 -3.24 26.77 -8.75
C GLU A 184 -2.00 25.86 -8.69
N PRO A 185 -0.79 26.40 -8.91
CA PRO A 185 0.44 25.64 -8.73
C PRO A 185 0.65 25.28 -7.26
N PRO A 186 1.21 24.08 -6.96
CA PRO A 186 1.57 23.72 -5.60
C PRO A 186 2.53 24.72 -4.95
N ARG A 187 2.31 25.00 -3.67
CA ARG A 187 3.16 25.92 -2.90
C ARG A 187 4.03 25.15 -1.92
N VAL A 188 5.32 25.49 -1.87
CA VAL A 188 6.25 25.01 -0.83
C VAL A 188 6.60 26.19 0.07
N VAL A 189 6.32 26.05 1.37
CA VAL A 189 6.53 27.12 2.36
C VAL A 189 7.55 26.65 3.39
N GLU A 190 8.66 27.38 3.48
CA GLU A 190 9.72 27.13 4.45
C GLU A 190 9.44 27.83 5.77
N CYS A 191 9.50 27.07 6.85
CA CYS A 191 9.27 27.52 8.22
C CYS A 191 10.54 27.31 9.04
N LYS A 192 10.96 28.33 9.79
CA LYS A 192 12.14 28.21 10.68
C LYS A 192 11.89 27.28 11.88
N ARG A 193 10.65 27.17 12.34
CA ARG A 193 10.27 26.40 13.54
C ARG A 193 8.91 25.72 13.35
N PRO A 194 8.66 24.58 14.02
CA PRO A 194 7.36 23.92 13.98
C PRO A 194 6.19 24.82 14.37
N ALA A 195 6.38 25.73 15.33
CA ALA A 195 5.34 26.67 15.75
C ALA A 195 4.88 27.61 14.62
N HIS A 196 5.79 28.06 13.75
CA HIS A 196 5.42 28.89 12.60
C HIS A 196 4.62 28.08 11.57
N MET A 197 5.00 26.82 11.34
CA MET A 197 4.23 25.93 10.47
C MET A 197 2.81 25.73 11.00
N THR A 198 2.65 25.44 12.30
CA THR A 198 1.33 25.32 12.93
C THR A 198 0.49 26.58 12.75
N GLU A 199 1.09 27.76 12.92
CA GLU A 199 0.41 29.05 12.76
C GLU A 199 -0.04 29.28 11.30
N HIS A 200 0.81 28.96 10.32
CA HIS A 200 0.43 29.04 8.91
C HIS A 200 -0.70 28.06 8.56
N ILE A 201 -0.63 26.82 9.06
CA ILE A 201 -1.68 25.81 8.84
C ILE A 201 -2.99 26.27 9.47
N ARG A 202 -2.94 26.85 10.68
CA ARG A 202 -4.12 27.45 11.33
C ARG A 202 -4.76 28.52 10.46
N GLY A 203 -3.96 29.44 9.90
CA GLY A 203 -4.47 30.46 8.98
C GLY A 203 -5.13 29.88 7.73
N GLU A 204 -4.58 28.80 7.16
CA GLU A 204 -5.20 28.08 6.03
C GLU A 204 -6.52 27.38 6.43
N ILE A 205 -6.62 26.87 7.66
CA ILE A 205 -7.87 26.32 8.22
C ILE A 205 -8.91 27.43 8.41
N GLU A 206 -8.53 28.59 8.93
CA GLU A 206 -9.46 29.71 9.13
C GLU A 206 -9.94 30.32 7.80
N ALA A 207 -9.07 30.34 6.79
CA ALA A 207 -9.41 30.74 5.43
C ALA A 207 -10.17 29.65 4.65
N PHE A 208 -10.30 28.44 5.21
CA PHE A 208 -11.01 27.35 4.56
C PHE A 208 -12.51 27.56 4.73
N ASN A 209 -13.19 27.79 3.61
CA ASN A 209 -14.64 27.90 3.60
C ASN A 209 -15.26 26.53 3.90
N HIS A 210 -15.88 26.40 5.08
CA HIS A 210 -16.57 25.19 5.54
C HIS A 210 -17.91 24.94 4.82
N ALA A 211 -18.09 25.48 3.61
CA ALA A 211 -19.29 25.17 2.82
C ALA A 211 -19.39 23.65 2.58
N ASP A 212 -20.63 23.16 2.51
CA ASP A 212 -20.92 21.74 2.35
C ASP A 212 -20.15 21.18 1.16
N HIS A 213 -19.55 20.00 1.36
CA HIS A 213 -18.74 19.24 0.41
C HIS A 213 -17.28 19.66 0.22
N HIS A 214 -16.79 20.69 0.91
CA HIS A 214 -15.35 20.97 0.90
C HIS A 214 -14.58 20.16 1.94
N SER A 215 -13.44 19.61 1.51
CA SER A 215 -12.56 18.83 2.39
C SER A 215 -11.10 19.29 2.35
N LEU A 216 -10.50 19.45 3.52
CA LEU A 216 -9.09 19.80 3.70
C LEU A 216 -8.39 18.69 4.49
N ALA A 217 -7.36 18.09 3.90
CA ALA A 217 -6.51 17.11 4.59
C ALA A 217 -5.15 17.67 4.95
N ILE A 218 -4.76 17.49 6.21
CA ILE A 218 -3.43 17.79 6.73
C ILE A 218 -2.71 16.45 6.94
N ILE A 219 -1.79 16.15 6.03
CA ILE A 219 -1.09 14.87 5.97
C ILE A 219 0.28 15.00 6.63
N ALA A 220 0.50 14.26 7.71
CA ALA A 220 1.81 14.08 8.34
C ALA A 220 2.43 12.73 7.96
N LYS A 221 3.76 12.61 8.06
CA LYS A 221 4.46 11.36 7.70
C LYS A 221 4.10 10.19 8.63
N THR A 222 3.97 10.44 9.94
CA THR A 222 3.70 9.38 10.94
C THR A 222 2.51 9.72 11.84
N GLN A 223 1.86 8.70 12.43
CA GLN A 223 0.73 8.90 13.34
C GLN A 223 1.12 9.74 14.56
N LYS A 224 2.35 9.58 15.05
CA LYS A 224 2.89 10.38 16.16
C LYS A 224 3.02 11.86 15.79
N GLN A 225 3.45 12.17 14.57
CA GLN A 225 3.49 13.55 14.07
C GLN A 225 2.08 14.10 13.84
N ALA A 226 1.18 13.31 13.24
CA ALA A 226 -0.22 13.68 13.04
C ALA A 226 -0.90 14.06 14.37
N ALA A 227 -0.76 13.21 15.40
CA ALA A 227 -1.33 13.45 16.72
C ALA A 227 -0.73 14.70 17.41
N ARG A 228 0.58 14.93 17.26
CA ARG A 228 1.24 16.14 17.79
C ARG A 228 0.74 17.41 17.12
N LEU A 229 0.68 17.40 15.79
CA LEU A 229 0.20 18.53 15.00
C LEU A 229 -1.28 18.82 15.31
N HIS A 230 -2.12 17.78 15.32
CA HIS A 230 -3.52 17.88 15.70
C HIS A 230 -3.71 18.52 17.07
N LYS A 231 -2.97 18.03 18.08
CA LYS A 231 -3.00 18.62 19.42
C LYS A 231 -2.63 20.11 19.38
N SER A 232 -1.54 20.47 18.71
CA SER A 232 -1.11 21.87 18.62
C SER A 232 -2.11 22.77 17.88
N LEU A 233 -2.83 22.23 16.89
CA LEU A 233 -3.89 22.96 16.18
C LEU A 233 -5.11 23.17 17.08
N VAL A 234 -5.55 22.13 17.80
CA VAL A 234 -6.69 22.20 18.73
C VAL A 234 -6.38 23.13 19.91
N ASP A 235 -5.18 23.04 20.49
CA ASP A 235 -4.72 23.93 21.57
C ASP A 235 -4.69 25.41 21.11
N ALA A 236 -4.54 25.65 19.80
CA ALA A 236 -4.60 26.97 19.17
C ALA A 236 -6.00 27.36 18.67
N GLY A 237 -7.03 26.57 18.97
CA GLY A 237 -8.44 26.88 18.66
C GLY A 237 -8.93 26.44 17.27
N ALA A 238 -8.15 25.68 16.51
CA ALA A 238 -8.58 25.19 15.20
C ALA A 238 -9.49 23.96 15.30
N GLU A 239 -10.57 23.95 14.53
CA GLU A 239 -11.45 22.78 14.41
C GLU A 239 -10.87 21.79 13.39
N ALA A 240 -10.24 20.73 13.89
CA ALA A 240 -9.70 19.66 13.06
C ALA A 240 -9.89 18.30 13.72
N ARG A 241 -10.14 17.26 12.92
CA ARG A 241 -10.31 15.89 13.41
C ARG A 241 -9.10 15.03 13.11
N LEU A 242 -8.55 14.34 14.11
CA LEU A 242 -7.53 13.33 13.89
C LEU A 242 -8.17 12.03 13.39
N LEU A 243 -7.68 11.52 12.26
CA LEU A 243 -8.02 10.20 11.74
C LEU A 243 -7.06 9.16 12.32
N ASP A 244 -7.62 8.04 12.74
CA ASP A 244 -6.91 6.84 13.16
C ASP A 244 -7.47 5.59 12.45
N ALA A 245 -6.88 4.43 12.69
CA ALA A 245 -7.26 3.18 12.04
C ALA A 245 -8.69 2.69 12.40
N GLY A 246 -9.33 3.24 13.44
CA GLY A 246 -10.68 2.89 13.86
C GLY A 246 -11.75 3.86 13.37
N SER A 247 -11.34 4.97 12.75
CA SER A 247 -12.24 6.03 12.32
C SER A 247 -13.05 5.61 11.08
N VAL A 248 -14.37 5.78 11.14
CA VAL A 248 -15.30 5.45 10.03
C VAL A 248 -15.47 6.66 9.12
N GLY A 249 -15.52 6.40 7.80
CA GLY A 249 -15.65 7.31 6.65
C GLY A 249 -15.91 8.80 6.91
N PHE A 250 -15.09 9.64 6.27
CA PHE A 250 -15.17 11.10 6.38
C PHE A 250 -15.32 11.74 4.99
N SER A 251 -16.24 12.71 4.87
CA SER A 251 -16.58 13.33 3.58
C SER A 251 -16.44 14.86 3.54
N SER A 252 -16.27 15.56 4.67
CA SER A 252 -16.32 17.04 4.68
C SER A 252 -15.67 17.64 5.93
N GLY A 253 -14.90 18.71 5.77
CA GLY A 253 -14.22 19.43 6.86
C GLY A 253 -12.71 19.20 6.90
N VAL A 254 -12.09 19.52 8.04
CA VAL A 254 -10.64 19.48 8.23
C VAL A 254 -10.21 18.21 8.95
N ILE A 255 -9.32 17.45 8.33
CA ILE A 255 -8.73 16.25 8.92
C ILE A 255 -7.23 16.38 9.09
N VAL A 256 -6.71 15.72 10.11
CA VAL A 256 -5.28 15.46 10.29
C VAL A 256 -5.08 13.94 10.22
N CYS A 257 -4.22 13.48 9.32
CA CYS A 257 -4.02 12.05 9.08
C CYS A 257 -2.61 11.74 8.57
N THR A 258 -2.35 10.48 8.26
CA THR A 258 -1.14 10.05 7.55
C THR A 258 -1.46 9.71 6.11
N ALA A 259 -0.44 9.68 5.24
CA ALA A 259 -0.62 9.29 3.84
C ALA A 259 -1.23 7.88 3.68
N HIS A 260 -1.01 6.98 4.65
CA HIS A 260 -1.60 5.65 4.67
C HIS A 260 -3.12 5.70 4.88
N LEU A 261 -3.59 6.57 5.79
CA LEU A 261 -5.01 6.73 6.10
C LEU A 261 -5.74 7.62 5.07
N ALA A 262 -5.00 8.49 4.38
CA ALA A 262 -5.53 9.30 3.29
C ALA A 262 -5.72 8.50 1.99
N LYS A 263 -5.17 7.29 1.90
CA LYS A 263 -5.28 6.43 0.73
C LYS A 263 -6.75 6.02 0.51
N GLY A 264 -7.17 6.01 -0.75
CA GLY A 264 -8.57 5.80 -1.13
C GLY A 264 -9.50 6.98 -0.83
N LEU A 265 -9.00 8.04 -0.17
CA LEU A 265 -9.72 9.29 0.03
C LEU A 265 -9.22 10.35 -0.96
N GLU A 266 -10.07 11.33 -1.22
CA GLU A 266 -9.80 12.46 -2.12
C GLU A 266 -10.17 13.76 -1.41
N PHE A 267 -9.35 14.79 -1.59
CA PHE A 267 -9.57 16.08 -0.93
C PHE A 267 -9.41 17.24 -1.90
N ASP A 268 -10.30 18.23 -1.81
CA ASP A 268 -10.15 19.50 -2.53
C ASP A 268 -8.80 20.16 -2.25
N ARG A 269 -8.43 20.19 -0.97
CA ARG A 269 -7.20 20.80 -0.50
C ARG A 269 -6.38 19.81 0.32
N VAL A 270 -5.08 19.78 0.08
CA VAL A 270 -4.13 19.01 0.88
C VAL A 270 -3.00 19.90 1.35
N ILE A 271 -2.68 19.76 2.63
CA ILE A 271 -1.49 20.29 3.26
C ILE A 271 -0.59 19.10 3.63
N VAL A 272 0.64 19.06 3.12
CA VAL A 272 1.65 18.08 3.55
C VAL A 272 2.55 18.73 4.60
N ALA A 273 2.52 18.21 5.82
CA ALA A 273 3.25 18.77 6.95
C ALA A 273 4.69 18.22 7.04
N ASP A 274 5.63 19.14 7.28
CA ASP A 274 7.05 18.90 7.50
C ASP A 274 7.73 18.03 6.42
N VAL A 275 7.84 18.57 5.21
CA VAL A 275 8.58 17.96 4.08
C VAL A 275 10.07 18.28 4.08
N SER A 276 10.66 18.43 5.27
CA SER A 276 12.08 18.75 5.43
C SER A 276 13.00 17.60 5.06
N ALA A 277 14.25 17.91 4.72
CA ALA A 277 15.31 16.94 4.44
C ALA A 277 15.58 16.02 5.64
N GLY A 278 15.31 16.47 6.86
CA GLY A 278 15.40 15.64 8.07
C GLY A 278 14.28 14.61 8.19
N ASN A 279 13.09 14.90 7.66
CA ASN A 279 11.91 14.06 7.78
C ASN A 279 11.70 13.13 6.57
N TYR A 280 11.98 13.58 5.34
CA TYR A 280 11.85 12.78 4.10
C TYR A 280 13.22 12.50 3.49
N ARG A 281 13.73 11.26 3.69
CA ARG A 281 15.13 10.88 3.44
C ARG A 281 15.30 9.64 2.57
N THR A 282 14.35 8.71 2.65
CA THR A 282 14.45 7.41 2.01
C THR A 282 13.55 7.33 0.78
N GLU A 283 13.77 6.36 -0.09
CA GLU A 283 12.88 6.12 -1.24
C GLU A 283 11.45 5.76 -0.81
N MET A 284 11.29 5.13 0.37
CA MET A 284 9.96 4.92 0.96
C MET A 284 9.28 6.26 1.32
N ASP A 285 10.06 7.22 1.82
CA ASP A 285 9.57 8.57 2.11
C ASP A 285 9.17 9.31 0.83
N ARG A 286 9.94 9.15 -0.25
CA ARG A 286 9.59 9.70 -1.58
C ARG A 286 8.23 9.19 -2.05
N ASN A 287 7.98 7.87 -1.94
CA ASN A 287 6.68 7.29 -2.31
C ASN A 287 5.54 7.78 -1.41
N LEU A 288 5.79 7.90 -0.10
CA LEU A 288 4.84 8.49 0.85
C LEU A 288 4.45 9.91 0.46
N LEU A 289 5.45 10.72 0.09
CA LEU A 289 5.26 12.10 -0.35
C LEU A 289 4.45 12.16 -1.64
N TYR A 290 4.76 11.31 -2.62
CA TYR A 290 3.98 11.20 -3.86
C TYR A 290 2.51 10.85 -3.58
N VAL A 291 2.25 9.85 -2.72
CA VAL A 291 0.89 9.47 -2.35
C VAL A 291 0.16 10.63 -1.67
N ALA A 292 0.82 11.35 -0.76
CA ALA A 292 0.25 12.52 -0.10
C ALA A 292 -0.13 13.64 -1.09
N CYS A 293 0.78 13.99 -2.01
CA CYS A 293 0.54 15.03 -3.03
C CYS A 293 -0.63 14.66 -3.96
N THR A 294 -0.73 13.40 -4.38
CA THR A 294 -1.78 12.92 -5.30
C THR A 294 -3.16 12.77 -4.66
N ARG A 295 -3.31 13.05 -3.35
CA ARG A 295 -4.62 13.16 -2.70
C ARG A 295 -5.32 14.49 -2.99
N ALA A 296 -4.58 15.50 -3.48
CA ALA A 296 -5.09 16.85 -3.73
C ALA A 296 -5.79 16.95 -5.09
N MET A 297 -7.02 17.47 -5.11
CA MET A 297 -7.76 17.72 -6.35
C MET A 297 -7.55 19.14 -6.88
N HIS A 298 -7.52 20.15 -6.01
CA HIS A 298 -7.54 21.56 -6.42
C HIS A 298 -6.39 22.40 -5.87
N ARG A 299 -5.98 22.18 -4.62
CA ARG A 299 -4.89 22.96 -4.02
C ARG A 299 -3.97 22.08 -3.18
N LEU A 300 -2.68 22.25 -3.38
CA LEU A 300 -1.63 21.53 -2.66
C LEU A 300 -0.65 22.53 -2.04
N THR A 301 -0.48 22.46 -0.73
CA THR A 301 0.52 23.23 0.01
C THR A 301 1.42 22.27 0.79
N LEU A 302 2.72 22.49 0.76
CA LEU A 302 3.70 21.71 1.51
C LEU A 302 4.47 22.64 2.43
N TYR A 303 4.64 22.25 3.70
CA TYR A 303 5.43 23.01 4.66
C TYR A 303 6.72 22.26 5.00
N SER A 304 7.86 22.92 4.96
CA SER A 304 9.13 22.38 5.44
C SER A 304 9.55 23.08 6.73
N VAL A 305 9.93 22.32 7.76
CA VAL A 305 10.59 22.91 8.94
C VAL A 305 12.11 22.83 8.75
N GLY A 306 12.73 23.96 8.41
CA GLY A 306 14.11 24.00 7.95
C GLY A 306 14.22 23.62 6.46
N ASP A 307 15.39 23.10 6.07
CA ASP A 307 15.72 22.83 4.68
C ASP A 307 14.74 21.83 4.04
N PRO A 308 14.13 22.16 2.88
CA PRO A 308 13.25 21.25 2.16
C PRO A 308 13.95 19.95 1.72
N SER A 309 13.19 18.87 1.62
CA SER A 309 13.72 17.60 1.11
C SER A 309 14.18 17.72 -0.34
N ALA A 310 15.29 17.05 -0.66
CA ALA A 310 15.82 16.96 -2.03
C ALA A 310 14.88 16.26 -3.02
N PHE A 311 13.79 15.65 -2.55
CA PHE A 311 12.76 15.07 -3.40
C PHE A 311 11.81 16.10 -4.01
N LEU A 312 11.74 17.31 -3.45
CA LEU A 312 10.91 18.37 -4.01
C LEU A 312 11.54 18.92 -5.28
N PRO A 313 10.73 19.22 -6.32
CA PRO A 313 11.24 19.94 -7.49
C PRO A 313 11.77 21.30 -7.06
N ALA A 314 12.80 21.79 -7.75
CA ALA A 314 13.27 23.14 -7.57
C ALA A 314 12.10 24.10 -7.80
N SER A 315 11.85 24.98 -6.83
CA SER A 315 10.87 26.04 -6.99
C SER A 315 11.37 26.99 -8.08
N ASP A 316 10.75 26.96 -9.26
CA ASP A 316 10.84 28.07 -10.20
C ASP A 316 10.22 29.28 -9.48
N GLN A 317 11.09 30.16 -8.99
CA GLN A 317 10.70 31.50 -8.59
C GLN A 317 10.39 32.27 -9.87
N GLY A 318 9.19 32.05 -10.39
CA GLY A 318 8.56 32.89 -11.42
C GLY A 318 7.86 34.08 -10.79
#